data_AF-A0A8S3ZBG5-F1
#
_entry.id   AF-A0A8S3ZBG5-F1
#
_cell.length_a   1.000
_cell.length_b   1.000
_cell.length_c   1.000
_cell.angle_alpha   90.00
_cell.angle_beta   90.00
_cell.angle_gamma   90.00
#
_symmetry.space_group_name_H-M   'P 1'
#
loop_
_entity.id
_entity.type
_entity.pdbx_description
1 polymer ?
#
loop_
_entity_poly.entity_id
_entity_poly.type
_entity_poly.pdbx_seq_one_letter_code
_entity_poly.pdbx_strand_id
1 'polypeptide(L)'
;MIIICRNEKNEAVEGCDGDYSLTEGCDGDYSLAEGCDGDYSLAEGCDGDYSLTEGCDGDYSLVEGCDGDYSLAEGCDGDYSLAEGCDGDYSLAEGCDGDYSLAEGCDGDYSLTEGCDGDYSLVEGCDGDYSLAEGCDGDYSLADGCDGDYSLAEGCDGDYSLAEGCDGDYSLAEGCDGDYSLVEGCDGD
;
A
#
# COMPACT_ATOMS: atom_id res chain seq x y z
N MET A 1 -18.77 1.53 16.50
CA MET A 1 -19.61 1.13 15.35
C MET A 1 -20.64 2.21 15.00
N ILE A 2 -20.33 3.06 14.03
CA ILE A 2 -21.34 3.66 13.13
C ILE A 2 -20.73 3.72 11.73
N ILE A 3 -21.22 2.85 10.85
CA ILE A 3 -21.29 3.06 9.41
C ILE A 3 -22.73 3.54 9.09
N ILE A 4 -22.89 4.56 8.24
CA ILE A 4 -24.14 4.85 7.51
C ILE A 4 -23.83 4.88 6.02
N CYS A 5 -24.05 3.76 5.33
CA CYS A 5 -23.99 3.70 3.86
C CYS A 5 -25.38 3.90 3.22
N ARG A 6 -25.42 4.52 2.04
CA ARG A 6 -26.58 4.56 1.14
C ARG A 6 -26.21 3.86 -0.18
N ASN A 7 -26.99 2.84 -0.56
CA ASN A 7 -26.99 2.06 -1.83
C ASN A 7 -26.18 0.74 -1.87
N GLU A 8 -26.21 0.06 -3.03
CA GLU A 8 -26.66 -1.33 -3.23
C GLU A 8 -25.55 -2.41 -3.36
N LYS A 9 -24.91 -2.82 -2.25
CA LYS A 9 -24.46 -4.19 -1.88
C LYS A 9 -23.11 -4.12 -1.13
N ASN A 10 -23.18 -4.08 0.20
CA ASN A 10 -22.01 -4.18 1.06
C ASN A 10 -22.02 -5.55 1.76
N GLU A 11 -20.93 -6.30 1.68
CA GLU A 11 -20.71 -7.56 2.42
C GLU A 11 -19.49 -7.40 3.33
N ALA A 12 -19.70 -7.54 4.65
CA ALA A 12 -18.64 -7.47 5.66
C ALA A 12 -18.63 -8.76 6.49
N VAL A 13 -17.45 -9.36 6.66
CA VAL A 13 -17.21 -10.50 7.55
C VAL A 13 -16.10 -10.12 8.52
N GLU A 14 -16.42 -10.11 9.82
CA GLU A 14 -15.50 -9.65 10.88
C GLU A 14 -15.22 -10.78 11.88
N GLY A 15 -13.95 -10.89 12.29
CA GLY A 15 -13.51 -11.73 13.41
C GLY A 15 -12.31 -11.11 14.12
N CYS A 16 -12.53 -10.13 14.99
CA CYS A 16 -11.45 -9.40 15.66
C CYS A 16 -11.50 -9.54 17.20
N ASP A 17 -10.34 -9.65 17.84
CA ASP A 17 -10.15 -9.54 19.29
C ASP A 17 -9.28 -8.29 19.61
N GLY A 18 -9.88 -7.15 19.97
CA GLY A 18 -9.14 -5.89 20.22
C GLY A 18 -10.00 -4.61 20.23
N ASP A 19 -9.37 -3.43 20.22
CA ASP A 19 -10.06 -2.13 20.07
C ASP A 19 -10.17 -1.77 18.58
N TYR A 20 -11.40 -1.51 18.10
CA TYR A 20 -11.69 -1.29 16.68
C TYR A 20 -12.41 0.05 16.45
N SER A 21 -11.89 0.86 15.52
CA SER A 21 -12.49 2.12 15.10
C SER A 21 -12.63 2.19 13.58
N LEU A 22 -13.81 2.61 13.11
CA LEU A 22 -14.17 2.65 11.69
C LEU A 22 -14.99 3.88 11.37
N THR A 23 -14.59 4.61 10.33
CA THR A 23 -15.32 5.72 9.73
C THR A 23 -15.37 5.52 8.22
N GLU A 24 -16.56 5.48 7.64
CA GLU A 24 -16.73 5.27 6.19
C GLU A 24 -17.62 6.36 5.58
N GLY A 25 -17.28 6.76 4.36
CA GLY A 25 -18.15 7.50 3.46
C GLY A 25 -17.93 7.07 2.01
N CYS A 26 -18.73 6.12 1.52
CA CYS A 26 -18.53 5.54 0.20
C CYS A 26 -19.77 5.65 -0.70
N ASP A 27 -19.57 5.84 -2.02
CA ASP A 27 -20.58 5.67 -3.07
C ASP A 27 -20.11 4.56 -4.05
N GLY A 28 -20.56 3.30 -3.88
CA GLY A 28 -20.09 2.17 -4.71
C GLY A 28 -20.42 0.76 -4.17
N ASP A 29 -19.85 -0.31 -4.77
CA ASP A 29 -19.88 -1.67 -4.21
C ASP A 29 -18.66 -1.86 -3.27
N TYR A 30 -18.86 -2.43 -2.08
CA TYR A 30 -17.82 -2.55 -1.05
C TYR A 30 -17.80 -3.94 -0.41
N SER A 31 -16.62 -4.55 -0.35
CA SER A 31 -16.40 -5.87 0.28
C SER A 31 -15.27 -5.81 1.30
N LEU A 32 -15.52 -6.35 2.51
CA LEU A 32 -14.57 -6.34 3.61
C LEU A 32 -14.49 -7.71 4.30
N ALA A 33 -13.28 -8.21 4.50
CA ALA A 33 -13.02 -9.44 5.23
C ALA A 33 -11.84 -9.26 6.20
N GLU A 34 -12.14 -9.15 7.50
CA GLU A 34 -11.13 -8.83 8.53
C GLU A 34 -10.95 -9.98 9.53
N GLY A 35 -9.70 -10.26 9.87
CA GLY A 35 -9.32 -11.02 11.06
C GLY A 35 -8.16 -10.36 11.78
N CYS A 36 -8.38 -9.76 12.95
CA CYS A 36 -7.35 -8.99 13.64
C CYS A 36 -7.26 -9.30 15.14
N ASP A 37 -6.03 -9.38 15.68
CA ASP A 37 -5.75 -9.37 17.11
C ASP A 37 -4.93 -8.10 17.45
N GLY A 38 -5.54 -7.05 18.01
CA GLY A 38 -4.85 -5.79 18.34
C GLY A 38 -5.68 -4.51 18.20
N ASP A 39 -5.03 -3.34 18.09
CA ASP A 39 -5.71 -2.05 17.92
C ASP A 39 -5.82 -1.70 16.43
N TYR A 40 -7.05 -1.48 15.94
CA TYR A 40 -7.32 -1.25 14.52
C TYR A 40 -8.10 0.03 14.30
N SER A 41 -7.64 0.86 13.36
CA SER A 41 -8.30 2.11 12.95
C SER A 41 -8.38 2.24 11.44
N LEU A 42 -9.61 2.43 10.93
CA LEU A 42 -9.89 2.57 9.51
C LEU A 42 -10.72 3.83 9.23
N ALA A 43 -10.29 4.63 8.24
CA ALA A 43 -10.97 5.85 7.82
C ALA A 43 -11.01 5.96 6.29
N GLU A 44 -12.17 5.66 5.72
CA GLU A 44 -12.36 5.49 4.27
C GLU A 44 -13.26 6.56 3.66
N GLY A 45 -12.89 7.02 2.46
CA GLY A 45 -13.77 7.77 1.57
C GLY A 45 -13.59 7.35 0.12
N CYS A 46 -14.51 6.57 -0.44
CA CYS A 46 -14.31 5.97 -1.77
C CYS A 46 -15.52 6.12 -2.70
N ASP A 47 -15.29 6.45 -3.98
CA ASP A 47 -16.28 6.40 -5.05
C ASP A 47 -15.87 5.32 -6.08
N GLY A 48 -16.47 4.12 -6.04
CA GLY A 48 -16.11 3.02 -6.95
C GLY A 48 -16.26 1.60 -6.37
N ASP A 49 -15.58 0.61 -6.95
CA ASP A 49 -15.59 -0.78 -6.45
C ASP A 49 -14.39 -0.99 -5.51
N TYR A 50 -14.65 -1.36 -4.26
CA TYR A 50 -13.61 -1.52 -3.24
C TYR A 50 -13.64 -2.92 -2.60
N SER A 51 -12.47 -3.55 -2.50
CA SER A 51 -12.28 -4.84 -1.85
C SER A 51 -11.09 -4.80 -0.89
N LEU A 52 -11.33 -5.13 0.37
CA LEU A 52 -10.31 -5.22 1.41
C LEU A 52 -10.34 -6.60 2.09
N THR A 53 -9.16 -7.20 2.26
CA THR A 53 -8.99 -8.47 2.98
C THR A 53 -7.76 -8.41 3.87
N GLU A 54 -7.97 -8.27 5.17
CA GLU A 54 -6.89 -8.08 6.13
C GLU A 54 -6.76 -9.25 7.11
N GLY A 55 -5.51 -9.58 7.44
CA GLY A 55 -5.13 -10.41 8.57
C GLY A 55 -4.01 -9.77 9.38
N CYS A 56 -4.29 -9.23 10.56
CA CYS A 56 -3.29 -8.45 11.31
C CYS A 56 -3.17 -8.86 12.78
N ASP A 57 -1.95 -9.05 13.28
CA ASP A 57 -1.63 -9.16 14.70
C ASP A 57 -0.78 -7.94 15.13
N GLY A 58 -1.39 -6.91 15.75
CA GLY A 58 -0.68 -5.68 16.15
C GLY A 58 -1.48 -4.38 16.08
N ASP A 59 -0.80 -3.24 15.92
CA ASP A 59 -1.42 -1.92 15.78
C ASP A 59 -1.53 -1.57 14.29
N TYR A 60 -2.75 -1.35 13.80
CA TYR A 60 -3.01 -1.08 12.39
C TYR A 60 -3.80 0.21 12.19
N SER A 61 -3.34 1.06 11.27
CA SER A 61 -4.01 2.29 10.88
C SER A 61 -4.06 2.44 9.36
N LEU A 62 -5.26 2.56 8.82
CA LEU A 62 -5.51 2.78 7.39
C LEU A 62 -6.36 4.03 7.17
N VAL A 63 -5.95 4.86 6.22
CA VAL A 63 -6.66 6.08 5.81
C VAL A 63 -6.66 6.19 4.29
N GLU A 64 -7.77 5.81 3.66
CA GLU A 64 -7.89 5.82 2.20
C GLU A 64 -8.82 6.92 1.68
N GLY A 65 -8.46 7.46 0.52
CA GLY A 65 -9.33 8.25 -0.32
C GLY A 65 -9.21 7.86 -1.79
N CYS A 66 -10.16 7.10 -2.33
CA CYS A 66 -10.02 6.49 -3.67
C CYS A 66 -11.22 6.76 -4.59
N ASP A 67 -10.95 7.12 -5.85
CA ASP A 67 -11.94 7.18 -6.93
C ASP A 67 -11.57 6.11 -8.00
N GLY A 68 -12.30 4.98 -8.07
CA GLY A 68 -12.02 3.91 -9.03
C GLY A 68 -12.15 2.48 -8.49
N ASP A 69 -11.42 1.54 -9.07
CA ASP A 69 -11.41 0.13 -8.64
C ASP A 69 -10.20 -0.11 -7.73
N TYR A 70 -10.45 -0.49 -6.47
CA TYR A 70 -9.41 -0.65 -5.46
C TYR A 70 -9.46 -2.04 -4.83
N SER A 71 -8.30 -2.69 -4.76
CA SER A 71 -8.13 -3.99 -4.10
C SER A 71 -6.91 -3.97 -3.19
N LEU A 72 -7.14 -4.26 -1.91
CA LEU A 72 -6.11 -4.38 -0.89
C LEU A 72 -6.20 -5.75 -0.20
N ALA A 73 -5.04 -6.37 0.00
CA ALA A 73 -4.93 -7.66 0.65
C ALA A 73 -3.67 -7.73 1.52
N GLU A 74 -3.80 -7.44 2.81
CA GLU A 74 -2.65 -7.38 3.71
C GLU A 74 -2.58 -8.55 4.69
N GLY A 75 -1.35 -8.93 5.02
CA GLY A 75 -1.03 -9.77 6.17
C GLY A 75 0.11 -9.16 6.99
N CYS A 76 -0.15 -8.72 8.21
CA CYS A 76 0.85 -7.99 9.00
C CYS A 76 0.97 -8.48 10.45
N ASP A 77 2.20 -8.68 10.91
CA ASP A 77 2.54 -8.87 12.32
C ASP A 77 3.40 -7.67 12.81
N GLY A 78 2.82 -6.71 13.54
CA GLY A 78 3.54 -5.52 14.01
C GLY A 78 2.76 -4.20 13.95
N ASP A 79 3.48 -3.09 13.81
CA ASP A 79 2.90 -1.75 13.70
C ASP A 79 2.80 -1.37 12.21
N TYR A 80 1.58 -1.20 11.71
CA TYR A 80 1.32 -0.90 10.30
C TYR A 80 0.55 0.40 10.14
N SER A 81 1.02 1.24 9.22
CA SER A 81 0.35 2.49 8.84
C SER A 81 0.33 2.67 7.34
N LEU A 82 -0.86 2.80 6.78
CA LEU A 82 -1.11 3.04 5.36
C LEU A 82 -1.96 4.29 5.18
N ALA A 83 -1.60 5.11 4.20
CA ALA A 83 -2.32 6.32 3.86
C ALA A 83 -2.27 6.57 2.35
N GLU A 84 -3.30 6.12 1.63
CA GLU A 84 -3.34 6.23 0.18
C GLU A 84 -4.34 7.29 -0.31
N GLY A 85 -4.02 7.85 -1.47
CA GLY A 85 -4.96 8.61 -2.28
C GLY A 85 -4.83 8.24 -3.75
N CYS A 86 -5.83 7.56 -4.32
CA CYS A 86 -5.72 6.98 -5.66
C CYS A 86 -6.91 7.34 -6.56
N ASP A 87 -6.63 7.77 -7.79
CA ASP A 87 -7.61 7.94 -8.88
C ASP A 87 -7.30 6.91 -9.99
N GLY A 88 -8.06 5.81 -10.08
CA GLY A 88 -7.84 4.77 -11.11
C GLY A 88 -7.99 3.33 -10.62
N ASP A 89 -7.22 2.42 -11.21
CA ASP A 89 -7.22 0.99 -10.84
C ASP A 89 -6.01 0.74 -9.93
N TYR A 90 -6.26 0.40 -8.66
CA TYR A 90 -5.22 0.19 -7.67
C TYR A 90 -5.27 -1.23 -7.09
N SER A 91 -4.11 -1.87 -6.99
CA SER A 91 -3.95 -3.18 -6.38
C SER A 91 -2.72 -3.23 -5.49
N LEU A 92 -2.93 -3.51 -4.21
CA LEU A 92 -1.89 -3.68 -3.20
C LEU A 92 -2.02 -5.06 -2.54
N ALA A 93 -0.88 -5.70 -2.34
CA ALA A 93 -0.80 -6.98 -1.68
C ALA A 93 0.50 -7.09 -0.87
N GLU A 94 0.42 -6.84 0.43
CA GLU A 94 1.59 -6.84 1.29
C GLU A 94 1.62 -8.02 2.28
N GLY A 95 2.83 -8.42 2.62
CA GLY A 95 3.12 -9.27 3.78
C GLY A 95 4.26 -8.70 4.60
N CYS A 96 4.00 -8.26 5.84
CA CYS A 96 5.00 -7.57 6.65
C CYS A 96 5.12 -8.11 8.08
N ASP A 97 6.36 -8.36 8.52
CA ASP A 97 6.72 -8.62 9.93
C ASP A 97 7.59 -7.47 10.45
N GLY A 98 7.03 -6.54 11.25
CA GLY A 98 7.77 -5.40 11.81
C GLY A 98 7.02 -4.06 11.78
N ASP A 99 7.77 -2.95 11.64
CA ASP A 99 7.21 -1.60 11.56
C ASP A 99 7.10 -1.20 10.08
N TYR A 100 5.89 -0.99 9.58
CA TYR A 100 5.63 -0.65 8.19
C TYR A 100 4.90 0.69 8.06
N SER A 101 5.35 1.52 7.13
CA SER A 101 4.72 2.80 6.80
C SER A 101 4.71 3.03 5.30
N LEU A 102 3.52 3.11 4.72
CA LEU A 102 3.29 3.41 3.31
C LEU A 102 2.43 4.67 3.18
N ALA A 103 2.80 5.51 2.21
CA ALA A 103 2.03 6.70 1.87
C ALA A 103 2.12 6.99 0.38
N GLU A 104 1.11 6.60 -0.37
CA GLU A 104 1.08 6.75 -1.82
C GLU A 104 0.09 7.81 -2.28
N GLY A 105 0.37 8.37 -3.46
CA GLY A 105 -0.59 9.14 -4.24
C GLY A 105 -0.49 8.80 -5.72
N CYS A 106 -1.52 8.18 -6.29
CA CYS A 106 -1.43 7.61 -7.64
C CYS A 106 -2.62 8.02 -8.54
N ASP A 107 -2.32 8.45 -9.77
CA ASP A 107 -3.30 8.67 -10.84
C ASP A 107 -3.01 7.67 -11.98
N GLY A 108 -3.84 6.62 -12.14
CA GLY A 108 -3.65 5.61 -13.19
C GLY A 108 -3.81 4.15 -12.75
N ASP A 109 -3.07 3.25 -13.39
CA ASP A 109 -3.05 1.82 -13.06
C ASP A 109 -1.85 1.54 -12.16
N TYR A 110 -2.08 1.18 -10.89
CA TYR A 110 -1.03 0.95 -9.91
C TYR A 110 -1.10 -0.47 -9.35
N SER A 111 0.05 -1.14 -9.31
CA SER A 111 0.20 -2.45 -8.69
C SER A 111 1.43 -2.49 -7.81
N LEU A 112 1.24 -2.80 -6.53
CA LEU A 112 2.32 -3.01 -5.56
C LEU A 112 2.21 -4.41 -4.95
N THR A 113 3.36 -5.03 -4.72
CA THR A 113 3.44 -6.34 -4.05
C THR A 113 4.73 -6.43 -3.27
N GLU A 114 4.65 -6.24 -1.96
CA GLU A 114 5.83 -6.28 -1.10
C GLU A 114 5.81 -7.46 -0.13
N GLY A 115 7.01 -7.88 0.25
CA GLY A 115 7.24 -8.77 1.39
C GLY A 115 8.40 -8.27 2.24
N CYS A 116 8.14 -7.85 3.47
CA CYS A 116 9.15 -7.18 4.30
C CYS A 116 9.28 -7.78 5.71
N ASP A 117 10.51 -8.06 6.13
CA ASP A 117 10.87 -8.40 7.52
C ASP A 117 11.76 -7.28 8.09
N GLY A 118 11.22 -6.39 8.93
CA GLY A 118 11.98 -5.27 9.52
C GLY A 118 11.26 -3.92 9.55
N ASP A 119 12.02 -2.83 9.48
CA ASP A 119 11.49 -1.46 9.43
C ASP A 119 11.40 -1.03 7.96
N TYR A 120 10.19 -0.81 7.45
CA TYR A 120 9.95 -0.43 6.06
C TYR A 120 9.21 0.91 5.95
N SER A 121 9.71 1.78 5.08
CA SER A 121 9.04 3.03 4.74
C SER A 121 9.04 3.25 3.23
N LEU A 122 7.85 3.44 2.66
CA LEU A 122 7.66 3.76 1.26
C LEU A 122 6.83 5.04 1.13
N VAL A 123 7.23 5.89 0.19
CA VAL A 123 6.52 7.12 -0.16
C VAL A 123 6.61 7.35 -1.66
N GLU A 124 5.57 6.98 -2.39
CA GLU A 124 5.54 7.18 -3.84
C GLU A 124 4.51 8.23 -4.27
N GLY A 125 4.74 8.76 -5.47
CA GLY A 125 3.74 9.53 -6.20
C GLY A 125 3.83 9.24 -7.69
N CYS A 126 2.79 8.67 -8.27
CA CYS A 126 2.84 8.14 -9.64
C CYS A 126 1.68 8.62 -10.52
N ASP A 127 2.00 9.09 -11.72
CA ASP A 127 1.03 9.42 -12.78
C ASP A 127 1.26 8.46 -13.98
N GLY A 128 0.45 7.41 -14.13
CA GLY A 128 0.59 6.44 -15.24
C GLY A 128 0.40 4.97 -14.84
N ASP A 129 1.08 4.07 -15.56
CA ASP A 129 1.08 2.63 -15.27
C ASP A 129 2.30 2.31 -14.40
N TYR A 130 2.08 1.98 -13.12
CA TYR A 130 3.15 1.71 -12.17
C TYR A 130 3.07 0.27 -11.65
N SER A 131 4.23 -0.39 -11.57
CA SER A 131 4.34 -1.73 -11.00
C SER A 131 5.60 -1.85 -10.15
N LEU A 132 5.43 -2.11 -8.85
CA LEU A 132 6.51 -2.35 -7.90
C LEU A 132 6.37 -3.73 -7.28
N ALA A 133 7.50 -4.41 -7.11
CA ALA A 133 7.55 -5.70 -6.44
C ALA A 133 8.88 -5.85 -5.69
N GLU A 134 8.86 -5.58 -4.38
CA GLU A 134 10.04 -5.69 -3.55
C GLU A 134 9.98 -6.86 -2.55
N GLY A 135 11.17 -7.29 -2.12
CA GLY A 135 11.34 -8.17 -0.97
C GLY A 135 12.52 -7.73 -0.12
N CYS A 136 12.27 -7.36 1.13
CA CYS A 136 13.29 -6.73 1.97
C CYS A 136 13.42 -7.40 3.35
N ASP A 137 14.67 -7.71 3.74
CA ASP A 137 15.03 -8.15 5.10
C ASP A 137 15.94 -7.07 5.75
N GLY A 138 15.40 -6.17 6.58
CA GLY A 138 16.17 -5.11 7.23
C GLY A 138 15.47 -3.75 7.28
N ASP A 139 16.26 -2.66 7.38
CA ASP A 139 15.75 -1.29 7.36
C ASP A 139 15.68 -0.80 5.90
N TYR A 140 14.49 -0.63 5.36
CA TYR A 140 14.26 -0.19 3.98
C TYR A 140 13.57 1.17 3.93
N SER A 141 14.02 2.03 3.02
CA SER A 141 13.36 3.31 2.74
C SER A 141 13.39 3.62 1.25
N LEU A 142 12.23 3.70 0.63
CA LEU A 142 12.07 4.13 -0.76
C LEU A 142 11.23 5.41 -0.81
N ALA A 143 11.65 6.30 -1.69
CA ALA A 143 10.86 7.46 -2.08
C ALA A 143 11.02 7.68 -3.59
N ASP A 144 10.02 7.29 -4.36
CA ASP A 144 9.99 7.48 -5.80
C ASP A 144 8.96 8.52 -6.24
N GLY A 145 9.09 8.96 -7.49
CA GLY A 145 8.05 9.70 -8.17
C GLY A 145 8.14 9.52 -9.67
N CYS A 146 7.09 8.98 -10.28
CA CYS A 146 7.12 8.52 -11.66
C CYS A 146 5.98 9.10 -12.51
N ASP A 147 6.31 9.63 -13.69
CA ASP A 147 5.34 10.06 -14.72
C ASP A 147 5.49 9.14 -15.95
N GLY A 148 4.64 8.12 -16.14
CA GLY A 148 4.69 7.20 -17.29
C GLY A 148 4.56 5.71 -16.93
N ASP A 149 5.09 4.84 -17.79
CA ASP A 149 5.10 3.38 -17.56
C ASP A 149 6.35 3.01 -16.74
N TYR A 150 6.18 2.67 -15.46
CA TYR A 150 7.29 2.33 -14.57
C TYR A 150 7.17 0.90 -14.05
N SER A 151 8.31 0.21 -13.98
CA SER A 151 8.39 -1.12 -13.36
C SER A 151 9.69 -1.28 -12.57
N LEU A 152 9.57 -1.48 -11.26
CA LEU A 152 10.68 -1.76 -10.36
C LEU A 152 10.50 -3.14 -9.70
N ALA A 153 11.61 -3.84 -9.55
CA ALA A 153 11.64 -5.10 -8.81
C ALA A 153 12.99 -5.28 -8.11
N GLU A 154 13.03 -5.02 -6.81
CA GLU A 154 14.22 -5.17 -5.99
C GLU A 154 14.13 -6.33 -5.00
N GLY A 155 15.29 -6.73 -4.52
CA GLY A 155 15.40 -7.53 -3.31
C GLY A 155 16.62 -7.11 -2.50
N CYS A 156 16.42 -6.82 -1.21
CA CYS A 156 17.46 -6.22 -0.38
C CYS A 156 17.59 -6.88 0.99
N ASP A 157 18.82 -7.21 1.38
CA ASP A 157 19.18 -7.69 2.71
C ASP A 157 20.04 -6.63 3.44
N GLY A 158 19.52 -5.94 4.45
CA GLY A 158 20.21 -4.91 5.25
C GLY A 158 19.67 -3.49 5.05
N ASP A 159 20.45 -2.47 5.45
CA ASP A 159 20.00 -1.07 5.41
C ASP A 159 19.99 -0.53 3.97
N TYR A 160 18.82 -0.29 3.40
CA TYR A 160 18.66 0.23 2.04
C TYR A 160 17.94 1.58 2.02
N SER A 161 18.42 2.49 1.17
CA SER A 161 17.70 3.72 0.88
C SER A 161 17.78 4.09 -0.60
N LEU A 162 16.64 4.18 -1.26
CA LEU A 162 16.51 4.63 -2.64
C LEU A 162 15.66 5.89 -2.70
N ALA A 163 16.11 6.85 -3.48
CA ALA A 163 15.27 7.94 -3.94
C ALA A 163 15.40 8.05 -5.45
N GLU A 164 14.30 7.84 -6.15
CA GLU A 164 14.25 7.86 -7.60
C GLU A 164 13.21 8.88 -8.10
N GLY A 165 13.31 9.23 -9.37
CA GLY A 165 12.32 10.04 -10.04
C GLY A 165 12.45 9.87 -11.55
N CYS A 166 11.41 9.33 -12.17
CA CYS A 166 11.44 8.93 -13.57
C CYS A 166 10.34 9.60 -14.40
N ASP A 167 10.70 10.07 -15.58
CA ASP A 167 9.73 10.47 -16.61
C ASP A 167 9.79 9.47 -17.78
N GLY A 168 8.68 8.91 -18.25
CA GLY A 168 8.59 8.00 -19.39
C GLY A 168 8.80 6.52 -19.07
N ASP A 169 8.95 5.68 -20.10
CA ASP A 169 9.01 4.21 -19.93
C ASP A 169 10.33 3.79 -19.24
N TYR A 170 10.23 3.25 -18.04
CA TYR A 170 11.39 2.81 -17.26
C TYR A 170 11.19 1.42 -16.67
N SER A 171 12.28 0.66 -16.59
CA SER A 171 12.28 -0.63 -15.91
C SER A 171 13.62 -0.91 -15.25
N LEU A 172 13.60 -1.13 -13.94
CA LEU A 172 14.77 -1.47 -13.13
C LEU A 172 14.54 -2.79 -12.41
N ALA A 173 15.64 -3.51 -12.21
CA ALA A 173 15.66 -4.70 -11.38
C ALA A 173 17.05 -4.86 -10.79
N GLU A 174 17.21 -4.48 -9.54
CA GLU A 174 18.47 -4.59 -8.79
C GLU A 174 18.30 -5.52 -7.57
N GLY A 175 19.41 -5.75 -6.89
CA GLY A 175 19.43 -6.54 -5.68
C GLY A 175 20.66 -6.22 -4.86
N CYS A 176 20.44 -6.00 -3.57
CA CYS A 176 21.44 -5.40 -2.70
C CYS A 176 21.71 -6.26 -1.45
N ASP A 177 22.99 -6.34 -1.04
CA ASP A 177 23.41 -6.97 0.21
C ASP A 177 24.22 -5.95 1.04
N GLY A 178 23.70 -5.57 2.22
CA GLY A 178 24.29 -4.62 3.17
C GLY A 178 24.00 -3.15 2.88
N ASP A 179 24.61 -2.23 3.65
CA ASP A 179 24.28 -0.81 3.63
C ASP A 179 24.43 -0.18 2.23
N TYR A 180 23.31 0.24 1.64
CA TYR A 180 23.25 0.84 0.31
C TYR A 180 22.40 2.11 0.31
N SER A 181 22.85 3.11 -0.46
CA SER A 181 22.08 4.33 -0.67
C SER A 181 22.28 4.84 -2.08
N LEU A 182 21.18 4.99 -2.81
CA LEU A 182 21.14 5.47 -4.19
C LEU A 182 20.22 6.68 -4.30
N VAL A 183 20.62 7.63 -5.15
CA VAL A 183 19.72 8.68 -5.64
C VAL A 183 19.89 8.73 -7.15
N GLU A 184 18.85 8.38 -7.88
CA GLU A 184 18.84 8.38 -9.35
C GLU A 184 17.70 9.23 -9.89
N GLY A 185 17.80 9.57 -11.17
CA GLY A 185 16.82 10.35 -11.89
C GLY A 185 16.94 9.99 -13.36
N CYS A 186 15.81 9.58 -13.94
CA CYS A 186 15.79 8.93 -15.23
C CYS A 186 14.88 9.71 -16.20
N ASP A 187 15.40 9.98 -17.40
CA ASP A 187 14.62 10.54 -18.51
C ASP A 187 14.40 9.42 -19.55
N GLY A 188 13.18 8.89 -19.64
CA GLY A 188 12.74 7.87 -20.60
C GLY A 188 12.68 8.39 -22.05
N ASP A 189 12.65 7.46 -23.02
CA ASP A 189 12.70 7.73 -24.48
C ASP A 189 11.31 7.85 -25.16
#